data_AF-A0A829QMR1-F1
#
_entry.id   AF-A0A829QMR1-F1
#
_cell.length_a   1.000
_cell.length_b   1.000
_cell.length_c   1.000
_cell.angle_alpha   90.00
_cell.angle_beta   90.00
_cell.angle_gamma   90.00
#
_symmetry.space_group_name_H-M   'P 1'
#
loop_
_entity.id
_entity.type
_entity.pdbx_description
1 polymer ?
#
loop_
_entity_poly.entity_id
_entity_poly.type
_entity_poly.pdbx_seq_one_letter_code
_entity_poly.pdbx_strand_id
1 'polypeptide(L)'
;MKIFHHIALMSAVALTVVGCGGNTVSGDAITATNTARAGHDTATSSSPTVTNTLPGPHPPPNQNSDGTTFDPCLAYSAAELSKWGLDPATVKDIGATTTLQRGCSWQGDGWYVQQLVINRSISEYLDTNNYPDAKPVAIAGLQGSTHRLGQSGTAFCSAQIPSQRAVVATLVSLDRPSAQKAIGDACTKAIEIATDTVPKLPK
;
A
#
# COMPACT_ATOMS: atom_id res chain seq x y z
N MET A 1 -43.59 17.91 41.79
CA MET A 1 -43.73 17.26 43.11
C MET A 1 -44.20 15.82 42.89
N LYS A 2 -43.69 14.85 43.67
CA LYS A 2 -43.47 13.39 43.42
C LYS A 2 -42.09 13.14 42.79
N ILE A 3 -40.97 12.87 43.49
CA ILE A 3 -40.58 12.03 44.65
C ILE A 3 -40.51 10.52 44.33
N PHE A 4 -39.26 10.10 44.06
CA PHE A 4 -38.52 8.84 44.31
C PHE A 4 -39.06 7.47 43.84
N HIS A 5 -38.20 6.65 43.23
CA HIS A 5 -37.49 5.54 43.90
C HIS A 5 -36.32 5.01 43.03
N HIS A 6 -35.13 4.96 43.62
CA HIS A 6 -33.96 4.24 43.12
C HIS A 6 -34.08 2.75 43.45
N ILE A 7 -33.75 1.86 42.50
CA ILE A 7 -33.27 0.51 42.81
C ILE A 7 -32.11 0.19 41.86
N ALA A 8 -30.91 0.15 42.43
CA ALA A 8 -29.72 -0.45 41.83
C ALA A 8 -29.73 -1.95 42.16
N LEU A 9 -29.42 -2.80 41.18
CA LEU A 9 -29.01 -4.18 41.44
C LEU A 9 -27.65 -4.42 40.79
N MET A 10 -26.63 -4.55 41.64
CA MET A 10 -25.36 -5.16 41.31
C MET A 10 -25.54 -6.69 41.29
N SER A 11 -24.92 -7.36 40.32
CA SER A 11 -24.66 -8.80 40.40
C SER A 11 -23.21 -9.05 40.02
N ALA A 12 -22.43 -9.40 41.04
CA ALA A 12 -21.09 -9.94 40.93
C ALA A 12 -21.21 -11.45 40.69
N VAL A 13 -20.47 -11.99 39.71
CA VAL A 13 -20.29 -13.43 39.53
C VAL A 13 -18.80 -13.74 39.64
N ALA A 14 -18.52 -14.72 40.50
CA ALA A 14 -17.22 -15.10 41.02
C ALA A 14 -16.35 -15.87 40.01
N LEU A 15 -15.04 -15.77 40.20
CA LEU A 15 -14.02 -16.58 39.54
C LEU A 15 -14.09 -18.05 39.97
N THR A 16 -13.84 -18.96 39.03
CA THR A 16 -13.35 -20.32 39.33
C THR A 16 -12.09 -20.59 38.49
N VAL A 17 -11.05 -21.07 39.16
CA VAL A 17 -9.75 -21.48 38.61
C VAL A 17 -9.63 -22.99 38.73
N VAL A 18 -9.41 -23.69 37.62
CA VAL A 18 -8.83 -25.05 37.47
C VAL A 18 -8.34 -25.08 36.00
N GLY A 19 -7.16 -25.54 35.57
CA GLY A 19 -6.06 -26.26 36.18
C GLY A 19 -5.48 -27.25 35.14
N CYS A 20 -4.19 -27.08 34.79
CA CYS A 20 -3.22 -28.04 34.22
C CYS A 20 -3.39 -28.64 32.81
N GLY A 21 -2.25 -28.71 32.09
CA GLY A 21 -2.01 -29.71 31.05
C GLY A 21 -1.24 -29.18 29.85
N GLY A 22 0.10 -29.20 29.92
CA GLY A 22 0.96 -28.76 28.83
C GLY A 22 1.04 -29.75 27.67
N ASN A 23 1.18 -29.21 26.47
CA ASN A 23 1.83 -29.88 25.34
C ASN A 23 2.63 -28.83 24.57
N THR A 24 3.84 -28.52 25.04
CA THR A 24 4.89 -28.02 24.15
C THR A 24 5.13 -29.11 23.11
N VAL A 25 4.77 -28.85 21.86
CA VAL A 25 5.28 -29.64 20.74
C VAL A 25 6.77 -29.30 20.61
N SER A 26 7.59 -30.04 21.36
CA SER A 26 9.01 -30.19 21.07
C SER A 26 9.09 -31.08 19.84
N GLY A 27 9.20 -30.46 18.66
CA GLY A 27 9.58 -31.17 17.45
C GLY A 27 11.05 -31.51 17.57
N ASP A 28 11.36 -32.75 17.95
CA ASP A 28 12.71 -33.28 17.92
C ASP A 28 13.28 -33.16 16.50
N ALA A 29 14.38 -32.42 16.36
CA ALA A 29 15.16 -32.43 15.15
C ALA A 29 15.73 -33.84 14.96
N ILE A 30 15.23 -34.56 13.96
CA ILE A 30 15.83 -35.82 13.51
C ILE A 30 17.25 -35.50 13.05
N THR A 31 18.23 -36.05 13.77
CA THR A 31 19.63 -36.06 13.37
C THR A 31 19.72 -36.89 12.08
N ALA A 32 19.86 -36.22 10.93
CA ALA A 32 20.20 -36.88 9.69
C ALA A 32 21.68 -37.27 9.72
N THR A 33 21.92 -38.58 9.63
CA THR A 33 23.23 -39.23 9.51
C THR A 33 24.03 -38.59 8.37
N ASN A 34 25.23 -38.13 8.69
CA ASN A 34 26.24 -37.73 7.71
C ASN A 34 26.55 -38.90 6.77
N THR A 35 26.22 -38.75 5.49
CA THR A 35 26.94 -39.41 4.41
C THR A 35 27.19 -38.38 3.33
N ALA A 36 28.46 -37.99 3.22
CA ALA A 36 28.93 -37.05 2.22
C ALA A 36 28.69 -37.59 0.80
N ARG A 37 28.09 -36.77 -0.06
CA ARG A 37 28.49 -36.66 -1.47
C ARG A 37 28.12 -35.29 -2.02
N ALA A 38 29.09 -34.74 -2.75
CA ALA A 38 29.21 -33.36 -3.19
C ALA A 38 28.13 -32.92 -4.20
N GLY A 39 27.88 -31.61 -4.21
CA GLY A 39 27.17 -30.90 -5.28
C GLY A 39 25.87 -30.24 -4.82
N HIS A 40 25.95 -29.24 -3.94
CA HIS A 40 24.85 -28.29 -3.77
C HIS A 40 25.32 -26.94 -4.32
N ASP A 41 24.93 -26.66 -5.56
CA ASP A 41 25.02 -25.33 -6.12
C ASP A 41 24.14 -24.41 -5.27
N THR A 42 24.78 -23.58 -4.47
CA THR A 42 24.14 -22.49 -3.74
C THR A 42 23.57 -21.52 -4.77
N ALA A 43 22.32 -21.72 -5.16
CA ALA A 43 21.57 -20.71 -5.90
C ALA A 43 21.42 -19.48 -5.00
N THR A 44 22.37 -18.55 -5.15
CA THR A 44 22.27 -17.22 -4.58
C THR A 44 21.04 -16.59 -5.23
N SER A 45 19.94 -16.50 -4.48
CA SER A 45 18.77 -15.75 -4.89
C SER A 45 19.18 -14.27 -4.91
N SER A 46 19.75 -13.85 -6.03
CA SER A 46 20.03 -12.45 -6.32
C SER A 46 18.70 -11.72 -6.35
N SER A 47 18.41 -10.97 -5.28
CA SER A 47 17.34 -9.99 -5.30
C SER A 47 17.57 -9.09 -6.52
N PRO A 48 16.56 -8.87 -7.38
CA PRO A 48 16.75 -8.03 -8.56
C PRO A 48 17.25 -6.66 -8.09
N THR A 49 18.41 -6.24 -8.59
CA THR A 49 18.92 -4.91 -8.34
C THR A 49 17.88 -3.92 -8.86
N VAL A 50 17.31 -3.10 -7.98
CA VAL A 50 16.41 -2.01 -8.38
C VAL A 50 17.26 -0.98 -9.11
N THR A 51 17.36 -1.08 -10.43
CA THR A 51 17.94 -0.01 -11.26
C THR A 51 16.91 1.10 -11.35
N ASN A 52 16.98 2.05 -10.44
CA ASN A 52 16.15 3.24 -10.47
C ASN A 52 16.60 4.17 -11.60
N THR A 53 15.66 4.70 -12.37
CA THR A 53 15.88 5.65 -13.49
C THR A 53 15.76 7.12 -13.07
N LEU A 54 15.48 7.40 -11.79
CA LEU A 54 15.30 8.76 -11.26
C LEU A 54 16.54 9.66 -11.51
N PRO A 55 16.38 10.79 -12.24
CA PRO A 55 17.47 11.73 -12.46
C PRO A 55 17.74 12.65 -11.27
N GLY A 56 19.01 12.97 -11.02
CA GLY A 56 19.42 14.04 -10.11
C GLY A 56 19.10 13.78 -8.62
N PRO A 57 19.37 14.77 -7.74
CA PRO A 57 19.15 14.59 -6.31
C PRO A 57 17.64 14.52 -5.98
N HIS A 58 17.23 13.40 -5.38
CA HIS A 58 15.89 13.20 -4.82
C HIS A 58 15.76 13.93 -3.46
N PRO A 59 14.78 14.84 -3.27
CA PRO A 59 14.61 15.52 -1.98
C PRO A 59 14.29 14.55 -0.85
N PRO A 60 14.82 14.76 0.37
CA PRO A 60 14.46 13.94 1.52
C PRO A 60 12.98 14.16 1.92
N PRO A 61 12.35 13.18 2.61
CA PRO A 61 11.03 13.36 3.20
C PRO A 61 10.97 14.56 4.16
N ASN A 62 9.78 15.14 4.29
CA ASN A 62 9.49 16.27 5.19
C ASN A 62 8.32 15.95 6.14
N GLN A 63 7.93 16.88 7.02
CA GLN A 63 6.85 16.68 7.99
C GLN A 63 5.48 16.26 7.40
N ASN A 64 5.25 16.49 6.10
CA ASN A 64 4.02 16.10 5.41
C ASN A 64 4.12 14.72 4.74
N SER A 65 5.30 14.11 4.70
CA SER A 65 5.58 12.88 3.95
C SER A 65 6.57 11.90 4.63
N ASP A 66 6.99 12.19 5.86
CA ASP A 66 7.93 11.37 6.65
C ASP A 66 7.26 10.23 7.45
N GLY A 67 5.96 10.01 7.25
CA GLY A 67 5.16 9.05 8.02
C GLY A 67 5.41 7.59 7.67
N THR A 68 6.15 7.33 6.59
CA THR A 68 6.60 5.99 6.16
C THR A 68 8.00 6.05 5.57
N THR A 69 8.78 4.98 5.77
CA THR A 69 10.07 4.78 5.10
C THR A 69 9.93 4.35 3.63
N PHE A 70 8.72 4.01 3.19
CA PHE A 70 8.45 3.69 1.79
C PHE A 70 8.66 4.92 0.90
N ASP A 71 9.59 4.83 -0.05
CA ASP A 71 9.84 5.85 -1.05
C ASP A 71 9.41 5.37 -2.44
N PRO A 72 8.29 5.87 -3.00
CA PRO A 72 7.81 5.43 -4.29
C PRO A 72 8.80 5.67 -5.43
N CYS A 73 9.63 6.71 -5.34
CA CYS A 73 10.61 7.02 -6.38
C CYS A 73 11.75 6.00 -6.44
N LEU A 74 12.01 5.28 -5.34
CA LEU A 74 13.08 4.28 -5.23
C LEU A 74 12.54 2.84 -5.17
N ALA A 75 11.23 2.66 -5.11
CA ALA A 75 10.59 1.36 -4.81
C ALA A 75 10.48 0.41 -6.02
N TYR A 76 10.59 0.92 -7.25
CA TYR A 76 10.25 0.17 -8.46
C TYR A 76 11.44 0.05 -9.41
N SER A 77 11.67 -1.15 -9.90
CA SER A 77 12.58 -1.41 -11.00
C SER A 77 11.97 -1.03 -12.35
N ALA A 78 12.82 -0.82 -13.36
CA ALA A 78 12.37 -0.59 -14.73
C ALA A 78 11.44 -1.71 -15.24
N ALA A 79 11.74 -2.98 -14.91
CA ALA A 79 10.93 -4.13 -15.33
C ALA A 79 9.52 -4.13 -14.72
N GLU A 80 9.38 -3.73 -13.45
CA GLU A 80 8.07 -3.62 -12.79
C GLU A 80 7.22 -2.51 -13.42
N LEU A 81 7.83 -1.35 -13.68
CA LEU A 81 7.15 -0.24 -14.37
C LEU A 81 6.73 -0.63 -15.80
N SER A 82 7.61 -1.32 -16.54
CA SER A 82 7.29 -1.81 -17.88
C SER A 82 6.21 -2.90 -17.89
N LYS A 83 6.15 -3.77 -16.86
CA LYS A 83 5.06 -4.73 -16.68
C LYS A 83 3.69 -4.04 -16.58
N TRP A 84 3.64 -2.85 -15.97
CA TRP A 84 2.41 -2.06 -15.91
C TRP A 84 2.08 -1.31 -17.21
N GLY A 85 3.00 -1.29 -18.19
CA GLY A 85 2.86 -0.53 -19.43
C GLY A 85 3.33 0.92 -19.35
N LEU A 86 4.24 1.22 -18.41
CA LEU A 86 4.87 2.52 -18.24
C LEU A 86 6.29 2.53 -18.81
N ASP A 87 6.75 3.71 -19.20
CA ASP A 87 8.14 3.98 -19.57
C ASP A 87 8.93 4.47 -18.35
N PRO A 88 9.90 3.67 -17.82
CA PRO A 88 10.73 4.06 -16.69
C PRO A 88 11.53 5.35 -16.92
N ALA A 89 11.86 5.68 -18.18
CA ALA A 89 12.64 6.87 -18.52
C ALA A 89 11.85 8.17 -18.35
N THR A 90 10.52 8.09 -18.24
CA THR A 90 9.63 9.25 -18.10
C THR A 90 9.43 9.70 -16.66
N VAL A 91 10.16 9.10 -15.72
CA VAL A 91 10.04 9.39 -14.29
C VAL A 91 10.16 10.88 -14.00
N LYS A 92 9.23 11.40 -13.20
CA LYS A 92 9.30 12.76 -12.65
C LYS A 92 9.13 12.72 -11.15
N ASP A 93 10.07 13.35 -10.45
CA ASP A 93 10.03 13.57 -9.02
C ASP A 93 8.98 14.63 -8.67
N ILE A 94 7.90 14.22 -8.01
CA ILE A 94 6.84 15.12 -7.56
C ILE A 94 7.28 15.90 -6.32
N GLY A 95 8.12 15.31 -5.45
CA GLY A 95 8.66 15.97 -4.25
C GLY A 95 9.56 17.16 -4.57
N ALA A 96 10.12 17.22 -5.78
CA ALA A 96 10.84 18.39 -6.28
C ALA A 96 9.92 19.59 -6.61
N THR A 97 8.61 19.39 -6.73
CA THR A 97 7.63 20.42 -7.15
C THR A 97 6.66 20.87 -6.07
N THR A 98 6.59 20.14 -4.95
CA THR A 98 5.67 20.43 -3.84
C THR A 98 6.21 19.91 -2.52
N THR A 99 5.83 20.57 -1.41
CA THR A 99 6.18 20.15 -0.05
C THR A 99 5.06 19.37 0.64
N LEU A 100 3.88 19.25 0.02
CA LEU A 100 2.70 18.61 0.62
C LEU A 100 2.75 17.09 0.57
N GLN A 101 3.44 16.54 -0.42
CA GLN A 101 3.55 15.11 -0.69
C GLN A 101 4.89 14.86 -1.36
N ARG A 102 5.33 13.60 -1.35
CA ARG A 102 6.48 13.15 -2.12
C ARG A 102 6.10 11.95 -2.97
N GLY A 103 6.96 11.59 -3.92
CA GLY A 103 6.77 10.43 -4.77
C GLY A 103 7.04 10.77 -6.22
N CYS A 104 6.70 9.84 -7.11
CA CYS A 104 7.07 9.91 -8.51
C CYS A 104 5.88 9.66 -9.42
N SER A 105 6.01 10.13 -10.66
CA SER A 105 5.09 9.82 -11.74
C SER A 105 5.82 9.24 -12.94
N TRP A 106 5.11 8.40 -13.69
CA TRP A 106 5.59 7.78 -14.92
C TRP A 106 4.48 7.81 -15.97
N GLN A 107 4.86 7.92 -17.23
CA GLN A 107 3.96 7.92 -18.37
C GLN A 107 3.96 6.55 -19.06
N GLY A 108 2.81 6.16 -19.58
CA GLY A 108 2.65 5.11 -20.57
C GLY A 108 2.01 5.67 -21.85
N ASP A 109 1.60 4.81 -22.76
CA ASP A 109 0.96 5.24 -24.00
C ASP A 109 -0.44 5.84 -23.75
N GLY A 110 -0.50 7.17 -23.66
CA GLY A 110 -1.75 7.91 -23.49
C GLY A 110 -2.36 7.88 -22.08
N TRP A 111 -1.56 7.52 -21.08
CA TRP A 111 -1.94 7.51 -19.66
C TRP A 111 -0.71 7.73 -18.77
N TYR A 112 -0.93 8.01 -17.49
CA TYR A 112 0.15 8.09 -16.51
C TYR A 112 -0.30 7.56 -15.14
N VAL A 113 0.69 7.23 -14.31
CA VAL A 113 0.49 6.92 -12.90
C VAL A 113 1.29 7.90 -12.03
N GLN A 114 0.75 8.24 -10.86
CA GLN A 114 1.50 8.81 -9.76
C GLN A 114 1.47 7.86 -8.58
N GLN A 115 2.61 7.71 -7.92
CA GLN A 115 2.75 7.04 -6.63
C GLN A 115 3.18 8.08 -5.61
N LEU A 116 2.31 8.37 -4.66
CA LEU A 116 2.48 9.49 -3.74
C LEU A 116 2.45 9.01 -2.30
N VAL A 117 3.19 9.68 -1.44
CA VAL A 117 3.11 9.54 0.01
C VAL A 117 2.73 10.87 0.64
N ILE A 118 1.78 10.78 1.56
CA ILE A 118 1.32 11.89 2.38
C ILE A 118 0.95 11.42 3.78
N ASN A 119 1.28 12.22 4.79
CA ASN A 119 0.97 11.98 6.21
C ASN A 119 -0.51 12.24 6.48
N ARG A 120 -1.33 11.27 6.09
CA ARG A 120 -2.79 11.22 6.25
C ARG A 120 -3.23 9.83 6.67
N SER A 121 -4.50 9.69 6.99
CA SER A 121 -5.16 8.43 7.32
C SER A 121 -6.11 7.97 6.21
N ILE A 122 -6.38 6.65 6.13
CA ILE A 122 -7.41 6.13 5.22
C ILE A 122 -8.81 6.68 5.56
N SER A 123 -9.08 6.95 6.85
CA SER A 123 -10.34 7.58 7.26
C SER A 123 -10.56 8.96 6.65
N GLU A 124 -9.50 9.76 6.48
CA GLU A 124 -9.61 11.06 5.79
C GLU A 124 -9.99 10.89 4.31
N TYR A 125 -9.48 9.85 3.64
CA TYR A 125 -9.82 9.52 2.25
C TYR A 125 -11.21 8.87 2.08
N LEU A 126 -11.82 8.42 3.18
CA LEU A 126 -13.20 7.92 3.21
C LEU A 126 -14.21 8.99 3.64
N ASP A 127 -13.75 10.18 4.04
CA ASP A 127 -14.63 11.28 4.38
C ASP A 127 -15.28 11.85 3.10
N THR A 128 -16.59 11.60 2.96
CA THR A 128 -17.37 12.03 1.79
C THR A 128 -17.55 13.54 1.70
N ASN A 129 -17.23 14.31 2.75
CA ASN A 129 -17.17 15.77 2.65
C ASN A 129 -15.98 16.24 1.82
N ASN A 130 -14.88 15.47 1.82
CA ASN A 130 -13.66 15.76 1.04
C ASN A 130 -13.64 14.97 -0.27
N TYR A 131 -14.16 13.74 -0.26
CA TYR A 131 -14.14 12.80 -1.38
C TYR A 131 -15.55 12.22 -1.61
N PRO A 132 -16.45 12.94 -2.30
CA PRO A 132 -17.87 12.57 -2.38
C PRO A 132 -18.16 11.18 -2.94
N ASP A 133 -17.24 10.64 -3.74
CA ASP A 133 -17.33 9.34 -4.39
C ASP A 133 -16.37 8.29 -3.80
N ALA A 134 -15.84 8.55 -2.60
CA ALA A 134 -14.97 7.62 -1.89
C ALA A 134 -15.68 6.29 -1.61
N LYS A 135 -14.94 5.20 -1.78
CA LYS A 135 -15.39 3.83 -1.51
C LYS A 135 -14.33 3.08 -0.71
N PRO A 136 -14.72 2.35 0.34
CA PRO A 136 -13.81 1.42 0.99
C PRO A 136 -13.48 0.25 0.05
N VAL A 137 -12.25 -0.23 0.09
CA VAL A 137 -11.79 -1.38 -0.68
C VAL A 137 -10.73 -2.16 0.09
N ALA A 138 -10.69 -3.48 -0.09
CA ALA A 138 -9.58 -4.30 0.39
C ALA A 138 -8.55 -4.45 -0.74
N ILE A 139 -7.29 -4.06 -0.49
CA ILE A 139 -6.18 -4.16 -1.45
C ILE A 139 -5.11 -5.04 -0.81
N ALA A 140 -4.95 -6.26 -1.33
CA ALA A 140 -4.05 -7.29 -0.79
C ALA A 140 -4.14 -7.46 0.75
N GLY A 141 -5.36 -7.43 1.29
CA GLY A 141 -5.62 -7.58 2.73
C GLY A 141 -5.53 -6.29 3.56
N LEU A 142 -5.08 -5.18 2.99
CA LEU A 142 -5.13 -3.87 3.64
C LEU A 142 -6.48 -3.19 3.40
N GLN A 143 -7.04 -2.58 4.44
CA GLN A 143 -8.21 -1.71 4.31
C GLN A 143 -7.77 -0.37 3.71
N GLY A 144 -8.16 -0.14 2.47
CA GLY A 144 -7.87 1.07 1.70
C GLY A 144 -9.13 1.78 1.25
N SER A 145 -8.94 2.74 0.35
CA SER A 145 -10.02 3.48 -0.28
C SER A 145 -9.76 3.73 -1.76
N THR A 146 -10.81 4.04 -2.50
CA THR A 146 -10.72 4.58 -3.86
C THR A 146 -11.63 5.78 -4.01
N HIS A 147 -11.23 6.75 -4.82
CA HIS A 147 -12.09 7.86 -5.24
C HIS A 147 -11.68 8.35 -6.63
N ARG A 148 -12.59 9.05 -7.32
CA ARG A 148 -12.39 9.72 -8.62
C ARG A 148 -12.49 11.23 -8.51
N LEU A 149 -12.50 11.79 -7.30
CA LEU A 149 -12.61 13.25 -7.06
C LEU A 149 -13.92 13.83 -7.63
N GLY A 150 -15.01 13.06 -7.56
CA GLY A 150 -16.30 13.45 -8.13
C GLY A 150 -16.37 13.46 -9.66
N GLN A 151 -15.33 13.00 -10.37
CA GLN A 151 -15.35 12.88 -11.82
C GLN A 151 -16.23 11.71 -12.25
N SER A 152 -17.05 11.92 -13.29
CA SER A 152 -17.81 10.86 -13.93
C SER A 152 -16.92 10.03 -14.88
N GLY A 153 -17.33 8.79 -15.16
CA GLY A 153 -16.62 7.90 -16.08
C GLY A 153 -15.49 7.11 -15.42
N THR A 154 -14.57 6.59 -16.24
CA THR A 154 -13.56 5.60 -15.84
C THR A 154 -12.12 6.06 -16.04
N ALA A 155 -11.92 7.32 -16.46
CA ALA A 155 -10.64 7.84 -16.91
C ALA A 155 -9.67 8.17 -15.77
N PHE A 156 -10.17 8.41 -14.55
CA PHE A 156 -9.33 8.72 -13.40
C PHE A 156 -9.73 7.87 -12.20
N CYS A 157 -8.74 7.48 -11.42
CA CYS A 157 -8.95 6.93 -10.09
C CYS A 157 -7.72 7.12 -9.22
N SER A 158 -7.96 7.31 -7.93
CA SER A 158 -6.95 7.27 -6.89
C SER A 158 -7.27 6.10 -5.97
N ALA A 159 -6.33 5.19 -5.75
CA ALA A 159 -6.41 4.10 -4.77
C ALA A 159 -5.43 4.38 -3.61
N GLN A 160 -5.90 4.31 -2.36
CA GLN A 160 -5.11 4.62 -1.17
C GLN A 160 -4.95 3.38 -0.31
N ILE A 161 -3.72 3.12 0.14
CA ILE A 161 -3.38 2.06 1.09
C ILE A 161 -2.58 2.64 2.28
N PRO A 162 -2.79 2.14 3.50
CA PRO A 162 -2.05 2.62 4.66
C PRO A 162 -0.60 2.12 4.64
N SER A 163 0.31 2.95 5.14
CA SER A 163 1.70 2.56 5.43
C SER A 163 2.20 3.35 6.64
N GLN A 164 2.36 2.69 7.78
CA GLN A 164 2.74 3.35 9.05
C GLN A 164 1.84 4.56 9.37
N ARG A 165 2.39 5.78 9.46
CA ARG A 165 1.64 7.03 9.75
C ARG A 165 1.23 7.79 8.48
N ALA A 166 1.36 7.18 7.32
CA ALA A 166 1.08 7.78 6.02
C ALA A 166 0.12 6.94 5.18
N VAL A 167 -0.37 7.57 4.12
CA VAL A 167 -1.06 6.91 3.01
C VAL A 167 -0.12 6.87 1.82
N VAL A 168 -0.10 5.72 1.14
CA VAL A 168 0.44 5.58 -0.21
C VAL A 168 -0.74 5.65 -1.19
N ALA A 169 -0.72 6.64 -2.08
CA ALA A 169 -1.76 6.87 -3.07
C ALA A 169 -1.27 6.52 -4.47
N THR A 170 -2.06 5.70 -5.16
CA THR A 170 -1.87 5.29 -6.56
C THR A 170 -2.89 6.02 -7.41
N LEU A 171 -2.46 7.03 -8.16
CA LEU A 171 -3.34 7.82 -9.03
C LEU A 171 -3.10 7.39 -10.47
N VAL A 172 -4.15 6.96 -11.16
CA VAL A 172 -4.12 6.58 -12.57
C VAL A 172 -5.01 7.53 -13.36
N SER A 173 -4.46 8.09 -14.44
CA SER A 173 -5.16 8.97 -15.37
C SER A 173 -5.02 8.48 -16.80
N LEU A 174 -6.14 8.26 -17.49
CA LEU A 174 -6.25 7.77 -18.86
C LEU A 174 -6.57 8.94 -19.79
N ASP A 175 -5.53 9.67 -20.19
CA ASP A 175 -5.63 10.96 -20.91
C ASP A 175 -6.06 10.82 -22.38
N ARG A 176 -5.97 9.61 -22.94
CA ARG A 176 -6.31 9.34 -24.34
C ARG A 176 -7.41 8.26 -24.47
N PRO A 177 -8.31 8.36 -25.47
CA PRO A 177 -9.31 7.32 -25.73
C PRO A 177 -8.70 5.95 -26.03
N SER A 178 -7.52 5.90 -26.65
CA SER A 178 -6.78 4.65 -26.89
C SER A 178 -6.41 3.96 -25.57
N ALA A 179 -5.90 4.71 -24.60
CA ALA A 179 -5.58 4.19 -23.27
C ALA A 179 -6.84 3.74 -22.51
N GLN A 180 -7.93 4.51 -22.58
CA GLN A 180 -9.22 4.11 -22.00
C GLN A 180 -9.74 2.80 -22.61
N LYS A 181 -9.58 2.60 -23.93
CA LYS A 181 -9.95 1.35 -24.58
C LYS A 181 -9.04 0.18 -24.17
N ALA A 182 -7.74 0.42 -24.04
CA ALA A 182 -6.76 -0.63 -23.73
C ALA A 182 -6.78 -1.04 -22.25
N ILE A 183 -6.95 -0.09 -21.34
CA ILE A 183 -6.90 -0.30 -19.88
C ILE A 183 -8.31 -0.51 -19.30
N GLY A 184 -9.34 0.10 -19.90
CA GLY A 184 -10.70 0.06 -19.40
C GLY A 184 -10.91 1.04 -18.25
N ASP A 185 -10.87 0.55 -17.01
CA ASP A 185 -11.16 1.34 -15.81
C ASP A 185 -9.89 1.70 -15.03
N ALA A 186 -9.67 3.00 -14.82
CA ALA A 186 -8.56 3.52 -14.03
C ALA A 186 -8.55 2.97 -12.59
N CYS A 187 -9.70 2.69 -11.97
CA CYS A 187 -9.73 2.10 -10.62
C CYS A 187 -9.24 0.66 -10.62
N THR A 188 -9.57 -0.13 -11.65
CA THR A 188 -9.04 -1.49 -11.78
C THR A 188 -7.51 -1.44 -11.89
N LYS A 189 -6.97 -0.56 -12.74
CA LYS A 189 -5.51 -0.40 -12.89
C LYS A 189 -4.84 0.17 -11.63
N ALA A 190 -5.47 1.14 -10.95
CA ALA A 190 -4.93 1.70 -9.71
C ALA A 190 -4.88 0.65 -8.58
N ILE A 191 -5.91 -0.19 -8.46
CA ILE A 191 -5.94 -1.30 -7.48
C ILE A 191 -4.89 -2.37 -7.84
N GLU A 192 -4.71 -2.69 -9.13
CA GLU A 192 -3.68 -3.62 -9.59
C GLU A 192 -2.27 -3.14 -9.19
N ILE A 193 -1.94 -1.88 -9.49
CA ILE A 193 -0.66 -1.29 -9.13
C ILE A 193 -0.49 -1.22 -7.60
N ALA A 194 -1.52 -0.76 -6.88
CA ALA A 194 -1.48 -0.71 -5.42
C ALA A 194 -1.30 -2.11 -4.78
N THR A 195 -1.88 -3.15 -5.39
CA THR A 195 -1.69 -4.54 -4.98
C THR A 195 -0.23 -4.97 -5.12
N ASP A 196 0.42 -4.64 -6.25
CA ASP A 196 1.85 -4.88 -6.47
C ASP A 196 2.74 -4.03 -5.52
N THR A 197 2.23 -2.89 -5.02
CA THR A 197 2.91 -2.04 -4.03
C THR A 197 2.90 -2.61 -2.62
N VAL A 198 1.82 -3.29 -2.18
CA VAL A 198 1.65 -3.76 -0.80
C VAL A 198 2.86 -4.54 -0.25
N PRO A 199 3.48 -5.49 -0.99
CA PRO A 199 4.64 -6.22 -0.49
C PRO A 199 5.89 -5.37 -0.22
N LYS A 200 5.95 -4.14 -0.74
CA LYS A 200 7.07 -3.19 -0.59
C LYS A 200 6.89 -2.24 0.59
N LEU A 201 5.70 -2.22 1.21
CA LEU A 201 5.42 -1.34 2.33
C LEU A 201 6.10 -1.83 3.61
N PRO A 202 6.62 -0.93 4.47
CA PRO A 202 7.03 -1.31 5.80
C PRO A 202 5.82 -1.84 6.58
N LYS A 203 6.05 -2.95 7.29
CA LYS A 203 5.07 -3.55 8.20
C LYS A 203 4.90 -2.73 9.46
#